data_AF-A0A7C3BFY0-F1
#
_entry.id   AF-A0A7C3BFY0-F1
#
_cell.length_a   1.000
_cell.length_b   1.000
_cell.length_c   1.000
_cell.angle_alpha   90.00
_cell.angle_beta   90.00
_cell.angle_gamma   90.00
#
_symmetry.space_group_name_H-M   'P 1'
#
loop_
_entity.id
_entity.type
_entity.pdbx_description
1 polymer ?
#
loop_
_entity_poly.entity_id
_entity_poly.type
_entity_poly.pdbx_seq_one_letter_code
_entity_poly.pdbx_strand_id
1 'polypeptide(L)'
;MGIEEGIFDSLPQRVLDNLRHPASENALVWNLIYPLAGPGIPIQSVLALRPLWGTPFLQQEEDSLEPFFWGYAISGQRLPELDSTLRAINGPGPQTEVDLFLVGQNNLVLVEAKNRSGLGRCSRYQKGHCPEILGGNKSNQSCRYWNAPEARFSDFAEMEPRPTPEGPTPACSTHYQLARTLLVGRELARRTQKRLHFWMILPRKRWDSLQRTWVDFCDRLHEDAIWRRMRVLAWEDVRDLF
;
A
#
# COMPACT_ATOMS: atom_id res chain seq x y z
N MET A 1 24.80 3.27 -6.93
CA MET A 1 23.55 2.93 -7.64
C MET A 1 23.90 1.85 -8.64
N GLY A 2 23.39 0.63 -8.46
CA GLY A 2 23.60 -0.48 -9.40
C GLY A 2 22.76 -0.29 -10.65
N ILE A 3 23.23 0.55 -11.58
CA ILE A 3 22.59 0.79 -12.89
C ILE A 3 22.52 -0.51 -13.72
N GLU A 4 23.24 -1.55 -13.30
CA GLU A 4 23.27 -2.88 -13.92
C GLU A 4 22.09 -3.79 -13.53
N GLU A 5 21.26 -3.41 -12.55
CA GLU A 5 20.10 -4.22 -12.16
C GLU A 5 18.96 -4.08 -13.17
N GLY A 6 18.41 -5.20 -13.65
CA GLY A 6 17.37 -5.23 -14.69
C GLY A 6 16.09 -4.48 -14.34
N ILE A 7 15.83 -4.22 -13.05
CA ILE A 7 14.72 -3.38 -12.61
C ILE A 7 14.77 -1.97 -13.20
N PHE A 8 15.94 -1.36 -13.34
CA PHE A 8 16.04 0.03 -13.79
C PHE A 8 15.61 0.22 -15.25
N ASP A 9 15.65 -0.85 -16.06
CA ASP A 9 15.13 -0.85 -17.44
C ASP A 9 13.60 -0.94 -17.50
N SER A 10 12.96 -1.38 -16.42
CA SER A 10 11.51 -1.66 -16.37
C SER A 10 10.71 -0.56 -15.67
N LEU A 11 11.35 0.26 -14.85
CA LEU A 11 10.65 1.24 -14.02
C LEU A 11 10.13 2.44 -14.83
N PRO A 12 8.94 2.97 -14.49
CA PRO A 12 8.46 4.22 -15.08
C PRO A 12 9.42 5.38 -14.84
N GLN A 13 9.56 6.28 -15.82
CA GLN A 13 10.50 7.42 -15.74
C GLN A 13 10.32 8.25 -14.46
N ARG A 14 9.08 8.47 -14.00
CA ARG A 14 8.81 9.20 -12.74
C ARG A 14 9.44 8.56 -11.50
N VAL A 15 9.51 7.22 -11.46
CA VAL A 15 10.11 6.47 -10.35
C VAL A 15 11.63 6.64 -10.41
N LEU A 16 12.22 6.53 -11.60
CA LEU A 16 13.64 6.78 -11.85
C LEU A 16 14.05 8.21 -11.47
N ASP A 17 13.25 9.20 -11.83
CA ASP A 17 13.50 10.60 -11.48
C ASP A 17 13.45 10.80 -9.96
N ASN A 18 12.48 10.21 -9.27
CA ASN A 18 12.41 10.26 -7.80
C ASN A 18 13.62 9.58 -7.14
N LEU A 19 14.11 8.47 -7.69
CA LEU A 19 15.28 7.74 -7.16
C LEU A 19 16.56 8.58 -7.20
N ARG A 20 16.67 9.54 -8.11
CA ARG A 20 17.80 10.48 -8.17
C ARG A 20 17.83 11.47 -6.99
N HIS A 21 16.74 11.59 -6.24
CA HIS A 21 16.66 12.44 -5.05
C HIS A 21 16.81 11.60 -3.77
N PRO A 22 17.94 11.68 -3.04
CA PRO A 22 18.21 10.80 -1.89
C PRO A 22 17.19 10.87 -0.76
N ALA A 23 16.47 12.00 -0.64
CA ALA A 23 15.44 12.20 0.37
C ALA A 23 14.03 11.78 -0.10
N SER A 24 13.87 11.26 -1.32
CA SER A 24 12.58 10.77 -1.80
C SER A 24 12.19 9.48 -1.09
N GLU A 25 10.89 9.21 -0.99
CA GLU A 25 10.37 7.95 -0.45
C GLU A 25 10.91 6.77 -1.25
N ASN A 26 10.99 6.90 -2.58
CA ASN A 26 11.50 5.85 -3.45
C ASN A 26 12.97 5.49 -3.17
N ALA A 27 13.83 6.50 -3.02
CA ALA A 27 15.24 6.28 -2.71
C ALA A 27 15.41 5.63 -1.32
N LEU A 28 14.60 6.03 -0.34
CA LEU A 28 14.65 5.45 1.00
C LEU A 28 14.19 3.99 1.01
N VAL A 29 13.08 3.65 0.32
CA VAL A 29 12.62 2.27 0.17
C VAL A 29 13.70 1.41 -0.45
N TRP A 30 14.25 1.85 -1.58
CA TRP A 30 15.30 1.11 -2.30
C TRP A 30 16.52 0.88 -1.40
N ASN A 31 17.08 1.95 -0.82
CA ASN A 31 18.29 1.85 -0.01
C ASN A 31 18.09 1.05 1.29
N LEU A 32 16.87 1.02 1.84
CA LEU A 32 16.56 0.23 3.02
C LEU A 32 16.49 -1.26 2.70
N ILE A 33 15.81 -1.63 1.62
CA ILE A 33 15.39 -3.02 1.38
C ILE A 33 16.31 -3.76 0.41
N TYR A 34 16.92 -3.06 -0.55
CA TYR A 34 17.83 -3.67 -1.52
C TYR A 34 18.97 -4.48 -0.87
N PRO A 35 19.63 -4.02 0.20
CA PRO A 35 20.66 -4.80 0.88
C PRO A 35 20.17 -6.15 1.45
N LEU A 36 18.86 -6.29 1.69
CA LEU A 36 18.24 -7.49 2.26
C LEU A 36 17.77 -8.49 1.17
N ALA A 37 17.89 -8.14 -0.10
CA ALA A 37 17.20 -8.85 -1.17
C ALA A 37 17.82 -10.20 -1.57
N GLY A 38 19.09 -10.47 -1.26
CA GLY A 38 19.70 -11.80 -1.45
C GLY A 38 20.20 -12.31 -0.09
N PRO A 39 19.70 -13.42 0.48
CA PRO A 39 18.98 -14.59 -0.09
C PRO A 39 17.44 -14.59 0.07
N GLY A 40 16.83 -13.42 0.26
CA GLY A 40 15.42 -13.26 0.66
C GLY A 40 15.31 -12.94 2.15
N ILE A 41 14.24 -12.23 2.52
CA ILE A 41 14.06 -11.66 3.86
C ILE A 41 13.24 -12.64 4.70
N PRO A 42 13.79 -13.26 5.75
CA PRO A 42 12.99 -14.10 6.63
C PRO A 42 11.88 -13.26 7.27
N ILE A 43 10.62 -13.67 7.09
CA ILE A 43 9.48 -12.90 7.61
C ILE A 43 9.58 -12.72 9.13
N GLN A 44 10.14 -13.70 9.84
CA GLN A 44 10.36 -13.64 11.29
C GLN A 44 11.23 -12.45 11.70
N SER A 45 12.27 -12.14 10.94
CA SER A 45 13.16 -11.01 11.23
C SER A 45 12.38 -9.69 11.22
N VAL A 46 11.45 -9.53 10.27
CA VAL A 46 10.62 -8.32 10.19
C VAL A 46 9.47 -8.34 11.21
N LEU A 47 8.90 -9.50 11.50
CA LEU A 47 7.87 -9.68 12.53
C LEU A 47 8.42 -9.42 13.95
N ALA A 48 9.69 -9.74 14.19
CA ALA A 48 10.38 -9.52 15.46
C ALA A 48 10.64 -8.04 15.78
N LEU A 49 10.63 -7.16 14.77
CA LEU A 49 10.75 -5.72 15.00
C LEU A 49 9.63 -5.22 15.89
N ARG A 50 9.96 -4.36 16.86
CA ARG A 50 8.97 -3.70 17.72
C ARG A 50 8.23 -2.64 16.90
N PRO A 51 6.94 -2.81 16.63
CA PRO A 51 6.23 -1.84 15.80
C PRO A 51 5.94 -0.55 16.59
N LEU A 52 5.83 0.56 15.86
CA LEU A 52 5.26 1.82 16.36
C LEU A 52 3.77 1.65 16.69
N TRP A 53 3.09 0.81 15.91
CA TRP A 53 1.69 0.42 16.12
C TRP A 53 1.41 -0.94 15.49
N GLY A 54 0.48 -1.69 16.09
CA GLY A 54 0.10 -3.02 15.68
C GLY A 54 0.62 -4.07 16.65
N THR A 55 0.26 -5.32 16.41
CA THR A 55 0.60 -6.40 17.34
C THR A 55 2.03 -6.91 17.06
N PRO A 56 2.90 -7.07 18.07
CA PRO A 56 4.10 -7.86 17.91
C PRO A 56 3.68 -9.31 17.63
N PHE A 57 4.09 -9.85 16.49
CA PHE A 57 3.67 -11.19 16.09
C PHE A 57 4.46 -12.22 16.89
N LEU A 58 3.77 -12.99 17.73
CA LEU A 58 4.38 -13.97 18.63
C LEU A 58 4.38 -15.41 18.07
N GLN A 59 3.74 -15.62 16.92
CA GLN A 59 3.75 -16.92 16.24
C GLN A 59 4.95 -17.02 15.31
N GLN A 60 5.65 -18.16 15.36
CA GLN A 60 6.67 -18.51 14.38
C GLN A 60 6.00 -18.72 13.02
N GLU A 61 6.27 -17.82 12.08
CA GLU A 61 5.93 -17.99 10.66
C GLU A 61 7.23 -18.21 9.89
N GLU A 62 7.37 -19.31 9.16
CA GLU A 62 8.54 -19.52 8.29
C GLU A 62 8.17 -19.14 6.85
N ASP A 63 8.85 -18.12 6.34
CA ASP A 63 8.75 -17.68 4.95
C ASP A 63 9.99 -16.85 4.57
N SER A 64 10.44 -16.97 3.33
CA SER A 64 11.50 -16.13 2.77
C SER A 64 10.87 -15.18 1.77
N LEU A 65 10.93 -13.88 2.05
CA LEU A 65 10.25 -12.86 1.28
C LEU A 65 11.18 -12.26 0.22
N GLU A 66 10.76 -12.35 -1.03
CA GLU A 66 11.38 -11.66 -2.15
C GLU A 66 10.82 -10.24 -2.29
N PRO A 67 11.65 -9.19 -2.40
CA PRO A 67 11.18 -7.83 -2.59
C PRO A 67 10.83 -7.52 -4.05
N PHE A 68 9.64 -6.96 -4.27
CA PHE A 68 9.22 -6.35 -5.53
C PHE A 68 8.97 -4.85 -5.33
N PHE A 69 9.85 -4.02 -5.88
CA PHE A 69 9.79 -2.56 -5.79
C PHE A 69 8.87 -2.01 -6.87
N TRP A 70 7.83 -1.27 -6.49
CA TRP A 70 6.77 -0.78 -7.40
C TRP A 70 6.18 -1.91 -8.29
N GLY A 71 6.23 -3.14 -7.78
CA GLY A 71 5.78 -4.36 -8.45
C GLY A 71 6.78 -5.02 -9.39
N TYR A 72 8.07 -4.68 -9.33
CA TYR A 72 9.14 -5.32 -10.10
C TYR A 72 10.19 -5.93 -9.17
N ALA A 73 10.60 -7.16 -9.44
CA ALA A 73 11.77 -7.77 -8.82
C ALA A 73 13.05 -7.04 -9.26
N ILE A 74 14.15 -7.25 -8.55
CA ILE A 74 15.47 -6.69 -8.89
C ILE A 74 15.91 -7.08 -10.32
N SER A 75 15.54 -8.28 -10.76
CA SER A 75 15.77 -8.77 -12.12
C SER A 75 15.00 -8.02 -13.21
N GLY A 76 14.04 -7.16 -12.84
CA GLY A 76 13.11 -6.51 -13.76
C GLY A 76 11.84 -7.32 -14.05
N GLN A 77 11.72 -8.53 -13.48
CA GLN A 77 10.49 -9.31 -13.64
C GLN A 77 9.30 -8.64 -12.93
N ARG A 78 8.18 -8.54 -13.63
CA ARG A 78 6.92 -8.04 -13.07
C ARG A 78 6.32 -9.06 -12.08
N LEU A 79 5.81 -8.58 -10.94
CA LEU A 79 5.07 -9.40 -9.97
C LEU A 79 3.89 -10.10 -10.67
N PRO A 80 3.85 -11.46 -10.66
CA PRO A 80 2.73 -12.19 -11.26
C PRO A 80 1.37 -11.74 -10.72
N GLU A 81 0.36 -11.73 -11.59
CA GLU A 81 -1.02 -11.28 -11.30
C GLU A 81 -1.20 -9.79 -10.92
N LEU A 82 -0.13 -9.00 -10.81
CA LEU A 82 -0.27 -7.61 -10.40
C LEU A 82 -1.03 -6.77 -11.44
N ASP A 83 -0.74 -6.93 -12.74
CA ASP A 83 -1.38 -6.11 -13.77
C ASP A 83 -2.84 -6.52 -14.04
N SER A 84 -3.18 -7.80 -13.86
CA SER A 84 -4.58 -8.26 -13.89
C SER A 84 -5.36 -7.72 -12.69
N THR A 85 -4.74 -7.73 -11.50
CA THR A 85 -5.29 -7.15 -10.26
C THR A 85 -5.52 -5.65 -10.38
N LEU A 86 -4.50 -4.90 -10.81
CA LEU A 86 -4.57 -3.45 -10.97
C LEU A 86 -5.67 -3.05 -11.96
N ARG A 87 -5.78 -3.73 -13.11
CA ARG A 87 -6.89 -3.50 -14.05
C ARG A 87 -8.26 -3.78 -13.43
N ALA A 88 -8.40 -4.88 -12.69
CA ALA A 88 -9.66 -5.22 -12.02
C ALA A 88 -10.04 -4.18 -10.95
N ILE A 89 -9.09 -3.66 -10.18
CA ILE A 89 -9.39 -2.72 -9.10
C ILE A 89 -9.56 -1.29 -9.63
N ASN A 90 -8.65 -0.83 -10.47
CA ASN A 90 -8.56 0.58 -10.86
C ASN A 90 -9.37 0.90 -12.12
N GLY A 91 -9.65 -0.11 -12.96
CA GLY A 91 -10.23 0.09 -14.28
C GLY A 91 -9.33 0.98 -15.17
N PRO A 92 -9.91 1.85 -16.01
CA PRO A 92 -9.17 2.71 -16.93
C PRO A 92 -8.51 3.92 -16.23
N GLY A 93 -8.70 4.09 -14.93
CA GLY A 93 -8.14 5.21 -14.17
C GLY A 93 -6.65 5.05 -13.85
N PRO A 94 -6.07 6.00 -13.10
CA PRO A 94 -4.71 5.89 -12.60
C PRO A 94 -4.52 4.59 -11.80
N GLN A 95 -3.47 3.85 -12.11
CA GLN A 95 -3.13 2.62 -11.40
C GLN A 95 -2.65 2.94 -9.98
N THR A 96 -2.90 2.03 -9.05
CA THR A 96 -2.44 2.16 -7.67
C THR A 96 -0.97 1.78 -7.68
N GLU A 97 -0.11 2.68 -7.20
CA GLU A 97 1.29 2.35 -6.96
C GLU A 97 1.43 1.95 -5.50
N VAL A 98 1.96 0.75 -5.29
CA VAL A 98 2.39 0.27 -3.97
C VAL A 98 3.91 0.32 -3.99
N ASP A 99 4.53 0.92 -2.97
CA ASP A 99 5.97 1.18 -2.99
C ASP A 99 6.78 -0.12 -2.99
N LEU A 100 6.34 -1.10 -2.20
CA LEU A 100 7.04 -2.37 -2.06
C LEU A 100 6.05 -3.50 -1.76
N PHE A 101 6.27 -4.63 -2.41
CA PHE A 101 5.70 -5.91 -2.01
C PHE A 101 6.84 -6.78 -1.47
N LEU A 102 6.59 -7.51 -0.39
CA LEU A 102 7.45 -8.60 0.05
C LEU A 102 6.66 -9.90 -0.12
N VAL A 103 7.16 -10.78 -0.98
CA VAL A 103 6.40 -11.92 -1.49
C VAL A 103 7.10 -13.20 -1.07
N GLY A 104 6.42 -13.99 -0.24
CA GLY A 104 6.86 -15.32 0.15
C GLY A 104 6.01 -16.43 -0.46
N GLN A 105 6.27 -17.65 -0.03
CA GLN A 105 5.46 -18.80 -0.40
C GLN A 105 4.03 -18.64 0.16
N ASN A 106 3.92 -18.26 1.43
CA ASN A 106 2.64 -18.20 2.15
C ASN A 106 2.16 -16.77 2.38
N ASN A 107 3.05 -15.79 2.37
CA ASN A 107 2.75 -14.42 2.76
C ASN A 107 2.89 -13.43 1.61
N LEU A 108 2.02 -12.43 1.61
CA LEU A 108 2.11 -11.23 0.78
C LEU A 108 2.06 -10.02 1.70
N VAL A 109 3.16 -9.28 1.78
CA VAL A 109 3.22 -8.03 2.53
C VAL A 109 3.18 -6.86 1.55
N LEU A 110 2.20 -5.98 1.70
CA LEU A 110 2.21 -4.68 1.05
C LEU A 110 2.82 -3.67 1.99
N VAL A 111 3.71 -2.83 1.47
CA VAL A 111 4.36 -1.77 2.23
C VAL A 111 4.08 -0.43 1.57
N GLU A 112 3.50 0.48 2.36
CA GLU A 112 3.38 1.90 2.04
C GLU A 112 4.49 2.66 2.77
N ALA A 113 5.31 3.40 2.02
CA ALA A 113 6.45 4.11 2.54
C ALA A 113 6.16 5.60 2.66
N LYS A 114 6.43 6.19 3.83
CA LYS A 114 6.31 7.63 4.05
C LYS A 114 7.60 8.22 4.59
N ASN A 115 7.96 9.41 4.13
CA ASN A 115 9.07 10.18 4.67
C ASN A 115 8.62 11.57 5.08
N ARG A 116 8.21 12.37 4.09
CA ARG A 116 7.75 13.76 4.28
C ARG A 116 6.29 13.96 3.92
N SER A 117 5.74 13.10 3.06
CA SER A 117 4.35 13.19 2.63
C SER A 117 3.40 12.67 3.70
N GLY A 118 2.13 13.03 3.57
CA GLY A 118 1.04 12.41 4.32
C GLY A 118 0.35 11.31 3.52
N LEU A 119 -0.65 10.67 4.10
CA LEU A 119 -1.50 9.72 3.39
C LEU A 119 -2.36 10.43 2.34
N GLY A 120 -2.38 9.87 1.13
CA GLY A 120 -3.06 10.43 -0.02
C GLY A 120 -4.57 10.44 0.13
N ARG A 121 -5.18 11.61 -0.10
CA ARG A 121 -6.62 11.83 -0.08
C ARG A 121 -7.23 11.66 -1.48
N CYS A 122 -8.55 11.51 -1.56
CA CYS A 122 -9.26 11.46 -2.84
C CYS A 122 -9.21 12.82 -3.55
N SER A 123 -8.32 12.96 -4.53
CA SER A 123 -8.13 14.21 -5.28
C SER A 123 -9.40 14.68 -5.99
N ARG A 124 -10.25 13.75 -6.47
CA ARG A 124 -11.56 14.09 -7.06
C ARG A 124 -12.45 14.80 -6.05
N TYR A 125 -12.54 14.31 -4.81
CA TYR A 125 -13.31 14.99 -3.77
C TYR A 125 -12.69 16.35 -3.41
N GLN A 126 -11.38 16.39 -3.17
CA GLN A 126 -10.67 17.63 -2.78
C GLN A 126 -10.80 18.75 -3.84
N LYS A 127 -10.93 18.39 -5.13
CA LYS A 127 -11.08 19.34 -6.24
C LYS A 127 -12.54 19.61 -6.63
N GLY A 128 -13.53 19.13 -5.88
CA GLY A 128 -14.95 19.29 -6.22
C GLY A 128 -15.38 18.54 -7.49
N HIS A 129 -14.65 17.47 -7.86
CA HIS A 129 -14.91 16.60 -9.01
C HIS A 129 -15.37 15.20 -8.59
N CYS A 130 -15.93 15.05 -7.39
CA CYS A 130 -16.45 13.76 -6.94
C CYS A 130 -17.70 13.41 -7.77
N PRO A 131 -17.71 12.28 -8.51
CA PRO A 131 -18.87 11.92 -9.32
C PRO A 131 -20.14 11.64 -8.49
N GLU A 132 -19.96 11.32 -7.21
CA GLU A 132 -21.08 11.10 -6.27
C GLU A 132 -21.78 12.41 -5.88
N ILE A 133 -21.07 13.54 -5.90
CA ILE A 133 -21.60 14.86 -5.52
C ILE A 133 -22.11 15.60 -6.75
N LEU A 134 -21.40 15.49 -7.88
CA LEU A 134 -21.72 16.24 -9.10
C LEU A 134 -22.96 15.72 -9.86
N GLY A 135 -23.56 14.61 -9.43
CA GLY A 135 -24.83 14.11 -9.95
C GLY A 135 -24.86 13.91 -11.47
N GLY A 136 -24.31 12.79 -11.96
CA GLY A 136 -24.68 12.07 -13.21
C GLY A 136 -24.75 12.81 -14.56
N ASN A 137 -24.61 14.13 -14.66
CA ASN A 137 -25.18 14.87 -15.78
C ASN A 137 -24.26 15.15 -16.99
N LYS A 138 -23.08 14.52 -17.08
CA LYS A 138 -22.32 14.46 -18.36
C LYS A 138 -21.59 13.14 -18.63
N SER A 139 -21.45 12.27 -17.63
CA SER A 139 -21.10 10.87 -17.83
C SER A 139 -21.67 10.05 -16.69
N ASN A 140 -22.39 9.00 -17.03
CA ASN A 140 -23.16 8.13 -16.14
C ASN A 140 -22.26 7.24 -15.24
N GLN A 141 -21.09 7.74 -14.82
CA GLN A 141 -20.08 6.96 -14.12
C GLN A 141 -20.00 7.41 -12.67
N SER A 142 -20.78 6.73 -11.85
CA SER A 142 -20.56 6.70 -10.42
C SER A 142 -19.12 6.29 -10.10
N CYS A 143 -18.64 6.68 -8.93
CA CYS A 143 -17.32 6.30 -8.47
C CYS A 143 -17.19 4.77 -8.43
N ARG A 144 -16.17 4.26 -9.10
CA ARG A 144 -15.85 2.82 -9.14
C ARG A 144 -15.82 2.20 -7.74
N TYR A 145 -15.19 2.87 -6.78
CA TYR A 145 -15.02 2.38 -5.40
C TYR A 145 -16.31 2.33 -4.58
N TRP A 146 -17.43 2.82 -5.11
CA TRP A 146 -18.75 2.71 -4.52
C TRP A 146 -19.66 1.70 -5.25
N ASN A 147 -19.35 1.34 -6.50
CA ASN A 147 -20.33 0.63 -7.36
C ASN A 147 -19.77 -0.65 -7.98
N ALA A 148 -18.53 -0.65 -8.45
CA ALA A 148 -17.94 -1.84 -9.07
C ALA A 148 -17.66 -2.90 -7.99
N PRO A 149 -18.25 -4.11 -8.08
CA PRO A 149 -18.12 -5.15 -7.06
C PRO A 149 -16.67 -5.46 -6.69
N GLU A 150 -15.78 -5.58 -7.69
CA GLU A 150 -14.39 -5.95 -7.45
C GLU A 150 -13.58 -4.85 -6.75
N ALA A 151 -14.08 -3.61 -6.78
CA ALA A 151 -13.34 -2.44 -6.30
C ALA A 151 -14.04 -1.71 -5.15
N ARG A 152 -15.12 -2.26 -4.60
CA ARG A 152 -15.96 -1.55 -3.64
C ARG A 152 -15.30 -1.50 -2.27
N PHE A 153 -15.20 -0.31 -1.68
CA PHE A 153 -14.58 -0.19 -0.37
C PHE A 153 -15.43 -0.79 0.76
N SER A 154 -16.75 -0.71 0.66
CA SER A 154 -17.67 -1.26 1.66
C SER A 154 -17.57 -2.78 1.81
N ASP A 155 -16.91 -3.48 0.89
CA ASP A 155 -16.74 -4.93 1.00
C ASP A 155 -15.68 -5.30 2.06
N PHE A 156 -14.85 -4.34 2.49
CA PHE A 156 -13.79 -4.60 3.47
C PHE A 156 -13.65 -3.54 4.57
N ALA A 157 -14.27 -2.37 4.41
CA ALA A 157 -14.16 -1.30 5.38
C ALA A 157 -15.43 -0.42 5.46
N GLU A 158 -15.71 0.08 6.66
CA GLU A 158 -16.75 1.05 6.96
C GLU A 158 -16.38 2.43 6.40
N MET A 159 -16.71 2.65 5.12
CA MET A 159 -16.45 3.91 4.41
C MET A 159 -17.67 4.83 4.30
N GLU A 160 -18.82 4.37 4.78
CA GLU A 160 -20.06 5.11 4.79
C GLU A 160 -19.99 6.37 5.68
N PRO A 161 -20.82 7.39 5.39
CA PRO A 161 -21.81 7.45 4.31
C PRO A 161 -21.20 7.72 2.93
N ARG A 162 -21.97 7.38 1.88
CA ARG A 162 -21.66 7.76 0.50
C ARG A 162 -21.60 9.30 0.39
N PRO A 163 -20.65 9.89 -0.37
CA PRO A 163 -20.51 11.34 -0.44
C PRO A 163 -21.77 12.01 -1.00
N THR A 164 -22.22 13.09 -0.36
CA THR A 164 -23.33 13.96 -0.81
C THR A 164 -22.89 15.44 -0.79
N PRO A 165 -23.58 16.34 -1.53
CA PRO A 165 -23.22 17.76 -1.54
C PRO A 165 -23.31 18.43 -0.17
N GLU A 166 -24.32 18.09 0.64
CA GLU A 166 -24.58 18.67 1.96
C GLU A 166 -23.98 17.84 3.10
N GLY A 167 -23.38 16.69 2.80
CA GLY A 167 -22.85 15.76 3.78
C GLY A 167 -21.48 16.17 4.35
N PRO A 168 -21.08 15.59 5.50
CA PRO A 168 -19.73 15.77 6.02
C PRO A 168 -18.68 15.20 5.06
N THR A 169 -17.40 15.51 5.30
CA THR A 169 -16.30 14.88 4.55
C THR A 169 -16.35 13.36 4.72
N PRO A 170 -16.48 12.58 3.63
CA PRO A 170 -16.65 11.13 3.70
C PRO A 170 -15.31 10.45 4.02
N ALA A 171 -15.37 9.31 4.71
CA ALA A 171 -14.18 8.53 5.08
C ALA A 171 -13.34 8.13 3.85
N CYS A 172 -14.00 7.83 2.72
CA CYS A 172 -13.33 7.50 1.46
C CYS A 172 -12.48 8.66 0.90
N SER A 173 -12.68 9.91 1.35
CA SER A 173 -11.84 11.06 1.00
C SER A 173 -10.53 11.04 1.78
N THR A 174 -10.60 10.78 3.08
CA THR A 174 -9.46 10.75 3.99
C THR A 174 -8.58 9.52 3.76
N HIS A 175 -9.21 8.35 3.60
CA HIS A 175 -8.52 7.04 3.58
C HIS A 175 -8.28 6.49 2.17
N TYR A 176 -8.40 7.35 1.16
CA TYR A 176 -8.41 6.94 -0.23
C TYR A 176 -7.18 6.11 -0.64
N GLN A 177 -5.97 6.54 -0.25
CA GLN A 177 -4.75 5.81 -0.56
C GLN A 177 -4.73 4.44 0.13
N LEU A 178 -4.93 4.41 1.45
CA LEU A 178 -4.90 3.17 2.24
C LEU A 178 -5.94 2.15 1.75
N ALA A 179 -7.16 2.61 1.48
CA ALA A 179 -8.23 1.76 0.96
C ALA A 179 -7.88 1.15 -0.40
N ARG A 180 -7.30 1.93 -1.32
CA ARG A 180 -6.88 1.43 -2.63
C ARG A 180 -5.72 0.45 -2.54
N THR A 181 -4.72 0.76 -1.73
CA THR A 181 -3.57 -0.13 -1.50
C THR A 181 -4.04 -1.46 -0.91
N LEU A 182 -4.88 -1.42 0.13
CA LEU A 182 -5.40 -2.63 0.75
C LEU A 182 -6.27 -3.46 -0.22
N LEU A 183 -7.11 -2.80 -1.02
CA LEU A 183 -7.95 -3.47 -2.02
C LEU A 183 -7.11 -4.20 -3.09
N VAL A 184 -6.02 -3.59 -3.56
CA VAL A 184 -5.05 -4.27 -4.44
C VAL A 184 -4.43 -5.46 -3.73
N GLY A 185 -3.99 -5.30 -2.48
CA GLY A 185 -3.40 -6.39 -1.69
C GLY A 185 -4.36 -7.56 -1.48
N ARG A 186 -5.63 -7.28 -1.17
CA ARG A 186 -6.68 -8.29 -0.98
C ARG A 186 -6.89 -9.13 -2.23
N GLU A 187 -7.06 -8.47 -3.37
CA GLU A 187 -7.31 -9.18 -4.63
C GLU A 187 -6.07 -9.95 -5.10
N LEU A 188 -4.87 -9.37 -4.95
CA LEU A 188 -3.62 -10.06 -5.29
C LEU A 188 -3.38 -11.26 -4.38
N ALA A 189 -3.57 -11.11 -3.06
CA ALA A 189 -3.47 -12.20 -2.09
C ALA A 189 -4.45 -13.33 -2.41
N ARG A 190 -5.70 -12.99 -2.77
CA ARG A 190 -6.72 -13.97 -3.18
C ARG A 190 -6.28 -14.75 -4.42
N ARG A 191 -5.79 -14.07 -5.45
CA ARG A 191 -5.33 -14.70 -6.71
C ARG A 191 -4.11 -15.59 -6.52
N THR A 192 -3.20 -15.18 -5.65
CA THR A 192 -1.94 -15.89 -5.38
C THR A 192 -2.04 -16.85 -4.19
N GLN A 193 -3.22 -16.96 -3.57
CA GLN A 193 -3.51 -17.77 -2.38
C GLN A 193 -2.55 -17.51 -1.21
N LYS A 194 -2.22 -16.23 -0.97
CA LYS A 194 -1.30 -15.80 0.09
C LYS A 194 -2.04 -15.13 1.24
N ARG A 195 -1.42 -15.16 2.41
CA ARG A 195 -1.85 -14.40 3.59
C ARG A 195 -1.40 -12.95 3.45
N LEU A 196 -2.36 -12.03 3.45
CA LEU A 196 -2.12 -10.61 3.32
C LEU A 196 -1.67 -9.97 4.63
N HIS A 197 -0.59 -9.18 4.56
CA HIS A 197 -0.15 -8.21 5.55
C HIS A 197 -0.11 -6.82 4.90
N PHE A 198 -0.39 -5.77 5.69
CA PHE A 198 -0.30 -4.40 5.20
C PHE A 198 0.44 -3.51 6.19
N TRP A 199 1.65 -3.12 5.83
CA TRP A 199 2.54 -2.36 6.69
C TRP A 199 2.75 -0.94 6.16
N MET A 200 3.02 -0.02 7.09
CA MET A 200 3.54 1.30 6.77
C MET A 200 4.93 1.47 7.37
N ILE A 201 5.88 1.98 6.60
CA ILE A 201 7.23 2.32 7.08
C ILE A 201 7.42 3.83 7.02
N LEU A 202 7.81 4.44 8.15
CA LEU A 202 8.03 5.89 8.25
C LEU A 202 9.08 6.25 9.31
N PRO A 203 9.61 7.49 9.34
CA PRO A 203 10.55 7.87 10.38
C PRO A 203 9.82 7.88 11.72
N ARG A 204 10.41 7.36 12.80
CA ARG A 204 9.75 7.31 14.12
C ARG A 204 9.12 8.64 14.53
N LYS A 205 9.85 9.74 14.33
CA LYS A 205 9.41 11.12 14.65
C LYS A 205 8.18 11.61 13.87
N ARG A 206 7.77 10.91 12.81
CA ARG A 206 6.62 11.25 11.97
C ARG A 206 5.35 10.49 12.37
N TRP A 207 5.45 9.51 13.25
CA TRP A 207 4.33 8.64 13.61
C TRP A 207 3.13 9.42 14.14
N ASP A 208 3.34 10.29 15.11
CA ASP A 208 2.27 11.07 15.74
C ASP A 208 1.42 11.84 14.72
N SER A 209 2.04 12.31 13.63
CA SER A 209 1.34 13.05 12.56
C SER A 209 0.41 12.20 11.68
N LEU A 210 0.63 10.89 11.63
CA LEU A 210 -0.14 9.95 10.83
C LEU A 210 -0.99 8.98 11.67
N GLN A 211 -0.69 8.88 12.97
CA GLN A 211 -1.30 7.93 13.89
C GLN A 211 -2.82 7.98 13.84
N ARG A 212 -3.41 9.17 13.97
CA ARG A 212 -4.88 9.31 13.97
C ARG A 212 -5.52 8.76 12.71
N THR A 213 -4.96 9.08 11.54
CA THR A 213 -5.49 8.64 10.25
C THR A 213 -5.33 7.13 10.07
N TRP A 214 -4.17 6.59 10.46
CA TRP A 214 -3.89 5.16 10.39
C TRP A 214 -4.83 4.35 11.30
N VAL A 215 -4.94 4.73 12.57
CA VAL A 215 -5.80 4.04 13.55
C VAL A 215 -7.26 4.11 13.12
N ASP A 216 -7.76 5.29 12.71
CA ASP A 216 -9.13 5.42 12.21
C ASP A 216 -9.39 4.57 10.97
N PHE A 217 -8.40 4.38 10.09
CA PHE A 217 -8.55 3.45 8.96
C PHE A 217 -8.60 1.98 9.41
N CYS A 218 -7.72 1.58 10.34
CA CYS A 218 -7.69 0.22 10.87
C CYS A 218 -9.00 -0.14 11.58
N ASP A 219 -9.55 0.76 12.39
CA ASP A 219 -10.78 0.53 13.14
C ASP A 219 -12.02 0.39 12.24
N ARG A 220 -11.94 0.84 10.99
CA ARG A 220 -13.01 0.67 9.98
C ARG A 220 -13.00 -0.70 9.30
N LEU A 221 -11.97 -1.51 9.46
CA LEU A 221 -11.85 -2.77 8.73
C LEU A 221 -12.84 -3.81 9.25
N HIS A 222 -13.52 -4.50 8.35
CA HIS A 222 -14.46 -5.59 8.70
C HIS A 222 -13.73 -6.88 9.11
N GLU A 223 -12.49 -7.06 8.67
CA GLU A 223 -11.72 -8.29 8.86
C GLU A 223 -10.66 -8.16 9.95
N ASP A 224 -10.99 -8.67 11.12
CA ASP A 224 -10.12 -8.94 12.26
C ASP A 224 -8.75 -9.51 11.87
N ALA A 225 -8.74 -10.47 10.94
CA ALA A 225 -7.53 -11.14 10.52
C ALA A 225 -6.55 -10.18 9.82
N ILE A 226 -7.05 -9.26 9.01
CA ILE A 226 -6.23 -8.24 8.36
C ILE A 226 -5.76 -7.21 9.38
N TRP A 227 -6.65 -6.74 10.26
CA TRP A 227 -6.29 -5.80 11.33
C TRP A 227 -5.09 -6.29 12.15
N ARG A 228 -5.08 -7.58 12.54
CA ARG A 228 -3.95 -8.19 13.30
C ARG A 228 -2.63 -8.21 12.53
N ARG A 229 -2.68 -8.13 11.19
CA ARG A 229 -1.52 -8.12 10.28
C ARG A 229 -1.19 -6.73 9.74
N MET A 230 -1.84 -5.69 10.27
CA MET A 230 -1.47 -4.30 10.01
C MET A 230 -0.42 -3.85 11.01
N ARG A 231 0.63 -3.20 10.51
CA ARG A 231 1.75 -2.74 11.34
C ARG A 231 2.30 -1.42 10.86
N VAL A 232 2.85 -0.67 11.79
CA VAL A 232 3.63 0.53 11.49
C VAL A 232 5.04 0.31 12.02
N LEU A 233 6.03 0.39 11.14
CA LEU A 233 7.44 0.19 11.45
C LEU A 233 8.22 1.49 11.27
N ALA A 234 9.24 1.67 12.09
CA ALA A 234 10.16 2.79 11.95
C ALA A 234 11.21 2.46 10.88
N TRP A 235 11.56 3.41 10.00
CA TRP A 235 12.71 3.23 9.08
C TRP A 235 13.97 2.82 9.85
N GLU A 236 14.16 3.42 11.02
CA GLU A 236 15.29 3.18 11.90
C GLU A 236 15.38 1.70 12.32
N ASP A 237 14.25 1.07 12.67
CA ASP A 237 14.25 -0.31 13.15
C ASP A 237 14.45 -1.31 12.01
N VAL A 238 13.85 -1.05 10.84
CA VAL A 238 14.07 -1.90 9.66
C VAL A 238 15.51 -1.76 9.18
N ARG A 239 16.12 -0.59 9.40
CA ARG A 239 17.53 -0.37 9.09
C ARG A 239 18.44 -1.15 10.04
N ASP A 240 18.03 -1.45 11.25
CA ASP A 240 18.86 -2.22 12.18
C ASP A 240 18.75 -3.74 11.97
N LEU A 241 18.07 -4.19 10.91
CA LEU A 241 18.12 -5.59 10.44
C LEU A 241 19.49 -5.93 9.80
N PHE A 242 20.43 -4.98 9.74
CA PHE A 242 21.77 -5.09 9.18
C PHE A 242 22.85 -4.54 10.11
#